data_AF-A0A351Y8X7-F1
#
_entry.id   AF-A0A351Y8X7-F1
#
_cell.length_a   1.000
_cell.length_b   1.000
_cell.length_c   1.000
_cell.angle_alpha   90.00
_cell.angle_beta   90.00
_cell.angle_gamma   90.00
#
_symmetry.space_group_name_H-M   'P 1'
#
loop_
_entity.id
_entity.type
_entity.pdbx_description
1 polymer ?
#
loop_
_entity_poly.entity_id
_entity_poly.type
_entity_poly.pdbx_seq_one_letter_code
_entity_poly.pdbx_strand_id
1 'polypeptide(L)'
;MPSEGVQMDYCKWMEKNPKWLKLVLCLWILDITWAIWRIVKAVKNGSIIQLILAILWIVAAGTVGWILDVICIIINDYPFWFR
;
A
#
# COMPACT_ATOMS: atom_id res chain seq x y z
N MET A 1 15.01 0.72 -20.39
CA MET A 1 14.49 0.41 -19.04
C MET A 1 14.07 1.73 -18.38
N PRO A 2 12.76 2.05 -18.33
CA PRO A 2 12.24 3.20 -17.59
C PRO A 2 11.38 2.80 -16.37
N SER A 3 11.24 1.50 -16.07
CA SER A 3 10.27 0.99 -15.10
C SER A 3 10.58 1.36 -13.64
N GLU A 4 11.85 1.49 -13.26
CA GLU A 4 12.24 1.87 -11.90
C GLU A 4 11.88 3.32 -11.55
N GLY A 5 11.97 4.23 -12.54
CA GLY A 5 11.61 5.64 -12.35
C GLY A 5 10.12 5.82 -12.02
N VAL A 6 9.26 5.15 -12.80
CA VAL A 6 7.79 5.23 -12.63
C VAL A 6 7.34 4.63 -11.28
N GLN A 7 7.92 3.49 -10.88
CA GLN A 7 7.61 2.85 -9.59
C GLN A 7 7.96 3.75 -8.40
N MET A 8 9.10 4.42 -8.49
CA MET A 8 9.59 5.30 -7.44
C MET A 8 8.76 6.58 -7.32
N ASP A 9 8.25 7.10 -8.44
CA ASP A 9 7.35 8.25 -8.45
C ASP A 9 5.96 7.89 -7.91
N TYR A 10 5.44 6.69 -8.20
CA TYR A 10 4.18 6.21 -7.65
C TYR A 10 4.21 6.07 -6.12
N CYS A 11 5.24 5.43 -5.55
CA CYS A 11 5.33 5.27 -4.10
C CYS A 11 5.48 6.60 -3.38
N LYS A 12 6.27 7.52 -3.94
CA LYS A 12 6.41 8.89 -3.41
C LYS A 12 5.10 9.66 -3.45
N TRP A 13 4.33 9.52 -4.54
CA TRP A 13 3.04 10.17 -4.68
C TRP A 13 2.04 9.65 -3.62
N MET A 14 1.93 8.33 -3.45
CA MET A 14 1.08 7.70 -2.44
C MET A 14 1.42 8.15 -1.02
N GLU A 15 2.72 8.25 -0.68
CA GLU A 15 3.18 8.64 0.65
C GLU A 15 3.00 10.13 0.94
N LYS A 16 3.14 11.01 -0.07
CA LYS A 16 3.00 12.48 0.05
C LYS A 16 1.56 12.98 0.07
N ASN A 17 0.61 12.15 -0.33
CA ASN A 17 -0.80 12.54 -0.34
C ASN A 17 -1.31 12.88 1.08
N PRO A 18 -2.26 13.82 1.20
CA PRO A 18 -2.85 14.16 2.48
C PRO A 18 -3.63 12.98 3.08
N LYS A 19 -3.73 12.93 4.41
CA LYS A 19 -4.40 11.84 5.16
C LYS A 19 -5.77 11.46 4.62
N TRP A 20 -6.61 12.45 4.30
CA TRP A 20 -7.96 12.20 3.80
C TRP A 20 -7.95 11.46 2.46
N LEU A 21 -7.00 11.77 1.58
CA LEU A 21 -6.87 11.12 0.28
C LEU A 21 -6.34 9.69 0.44
N LYS A 22 -5.38 9.48 1.34
CA LYS A 22 -4.89 8.14 1.72
C LYS A 22 -6.02 7.24 2.23
N LEU A 23 -6.93 7.79 3.03
CA LEU A 23 -8.12 7.09 3.52
C LEU A 23 -9.09 6.74 2.41
N VAL A 24 -9.40 7.68 1.51
CA VAL A 24 -10.28 7.40 0.36
C VAL A 24 -9.69 6.31 -0.53
N LEU A 25 -8.39 6.37 -0.80
CA LEU A 25 -7.67 5.36 -1.58
C LEU A 25 -7.62 3.98 -0.90
N CYS A 26 -7.94 3.90 0.39
CA CYS A 26 -8.01 2.65 1.14
C CYS A 26 -9.41 2.00 1.10
N LEU A 27 -10.44 2.68 0.58
CA LEU A 27 -11.81 2.19 0.67
C LEU A 27 -12.14 1.19 -0.44
N TRP A 28 -12.51 -0.02 -0.01
CA TRP A 28 -13.09 -1.08 -0.84
C TRP A 28 -12.29 -1.32 -2.14
N ILE A 29 -12.85 -0.98 -3.30
CA ILE A 29 -12.21 -1.20 -4.62
C ILE A 29 -10.94 -0.35 -4.79
N LEU A 30 -10.85 0.82 -4.15
CA LEU A 30 -9.70 1.71 -4.28
C LEU A 30 -8.45 1.18 -3.57
N ASP A 31 -8.60 0.24 -2.62
CA ASP A 31 -7.49 -0.37 -1.88
C ASP A 31 -6.48 -1.07 -2.81
N ILE A 32 -6.87 -1.39 -4.04
CA ILE A 32 -5.96 -1.87 -5.08
C ILE A 32 -4.75 -0.94 -5.28
N THR A 33 -4.90 0.36 -5.05
CA THR A 33 -3.79 1.32 -5.11
C THR A 33 -2.76 1.06 -4.01
N TRP A 34 -3.20 0.75 -2.79
CA TRP A 34 -2.35 0.36 -1.68
C TRP A 34 -1.75 -1.04 -1.87
N ALA A 35 -2.50 -1.98 -2.46
CA ALA A 35 -1.98 -3.28 -2.86
C ALA A 35 -0.79 -3.17 -3.82
N ILE A 36 -0.91 -2.37 -4.89
CA ILE A 36 0.17 -2.10 -5.84
C ILE A 36 1.36 -1.44 -5.12
N TRP A 37 1.09 -0.47 -4.25
CA TRP A 37 2.12 0.19 -3.46
C TRP A 37 2.91 -0.79 -2.56
N ARG A 38 2.23 -1.72 -1.88
CA ARG A 38 2.88 -2.74 -1.03
C ARG A 38 3.81 -3.63 -1.84
N ILE A 39 3.37 -4.09 -3.02
CA ILE A 39 4.20 -4.92 -3.91
C ILE A 39 5.44 -4.14 -4.36
N VAL A 40 5.27 -2.92 -4.86
CA VAL A 40 6.40 -2.09 -5.32
C VAL A 40 7.38 -1.84 -4.18
N LYS A 41 6.88 -1.58 -2.97
CA LYS A 41 7.72 -1.36 -1.79
C LYS A 41 8.46 -2.62 -1.34
N ALA A 42 7.82 -3.78 -1.38
CA ALA A 42 8.45 -5.06 -1.08
C ALA A 42 9.57 -5.41 -2.07
N VAL A 43 9.33 -5.18 -3.36
CA VAL A 43 10.34 -5.38 -4.42
C VAL A 43 11.52 -4.43 -4.21
N LYS A 44 11.26 -3.15 -3.92
CA LYS A 44 12.30 -2.15 -3.62
C LYS A 44 13.14 -2.54 -2.40
N ASN A 45 12.51 -3.08 -1.37
CA ASN A 45 13.20 -3.51 -0.16
C ASN A 45 13.96 -4.84 -0.36
N GLY A 46 13.84 -5.50 -1.52
CA GLY A 46 14.48 -6.78 -1.80
C GLY A 46 14.03 -7.91 -0.86
N SER A 47 12.90 -7.74 -0.17
CA SER A 47 12.45 -8.65 0.88
C SER A 47 11.36 -9.57 0.37
N ILE A 48 11.73 -10.84 0.16
CA ILE A 48 10.80 -11.90 -0.26
C ILE A 48 9.67 -12.06 0.76
N ILE A 49 9.97 -11.91 2.06
CA ILE A 49 8.97 -11.98 3.13
C ILE A 49 7.92 -10.88 2.95
N GLN A 50 8.36 -9.63 2.76
CA GLN A 50 7.45 -8.51 2.51
C GLN A 50 6.63 -8.72 1.23
N LEU A 51 7.19 -9.34 0.20
CA LEU A 51 6.48 -9.61 -1.04
C LEU A 51 5.37 -10.65 -0.85
N ILE A 52 5.67 -11.75 -0.15
CA ILE A 52 4.69 -12.79 0.19
C ILE A 52 3.57 -12.20 1.03
N LEU A 53 3.91 -11.40 2.04
CA LEU A 53 2.92 -10.73 2.88
C LEU A 53 2.07 -9.73 2.10
N ALA A 54 2.65 -8.97 1.17
CA ALA A 54 1.91 -8.06 0.30
C ALA A 54 0.89 -8.81 -0.55
N ILE A 55 1.26 -9.95 -1.15
CA ILE A 55 0.38 -10.77 -1.98
C ILE A 55 -0.74 -11.41 -1.12
N LEU A 56 -0.39 -11.95 0.06
CA LEU A 56 -1.36 -12.52 0.98
C LEU A 56 -2.37 -11.46 1.46
N TRP A 57 -1.88 -10.23 1.69
CA TRP A 57 -2.71 -9.12 2.12
C TRP A 57 -3.73 -8.70 1.06
N ILE A 58 -3.45 -8.85 -0.23
CA ILE A 58 -4.42 -8.53 -1.30
C ILE A 58 -5.70 -9.36 -1.16
N VAL A 59 -5.56 -10.65 -0.82
CA VAL A 59 -6.70 -11.55 -0.61
C VAL A 59 -7.49 -11.16 0.64
N ALA A 60 -6.79 -10.81 1.72
CA ALA A 60 -7.41 -10.38 2.98
C ALA A 60 -8.04 -8.98 2.88
N ALA A 61 -7.42 -8.07 2.12
CA ALA A 61 -7.86 -6.70 1.94
C ALA A 61 -9.16 -6.58 1.13
N GLY A 62 -9.40 -7.52 0.21
CA GLY A 62 -10.65 -7.60 -0.55
C GLY A 62 -11.90 -7.89 0.30
N THR A 63 -11.75 -8.35 1.54
CA THR A 63 -12.88 -8.63 2.46
C THR A 63 -12.93 -7.63 3.61
N VAL A 64 -11.96 -7.68 4.51
CA VAL A 64 -11.93 -6.85 5.75
C VAL A 64 -10.62 -6.11 5.98
N GLY A 65 -9.55 -6.44 5.25
CA GLY A 65 -8.23 -5.82 5.49
C GLY A 65 -8.21 -4.31 5.27
N TRP A 66 -9.07 -3.77 4.39
CA TRP A 66 -9.24 -2.32 4.20
C TRP A 66 -9.65 -1.59 5.49
N ILE A 67 -10.38 -2.23 6.41
CA ILE A 67 -10.76 -1.64 7.71
C ILE A 67 -9.52 -1.48 8.58
N LEU A 68 -8.65 -2.49 8.61
CA LEU A 68 -7.41 -2.44 9.37
C LEU A 68 -6.46 -1.39 8.80
N ASP A 69 -6.40 -1.27 7.48
CA ASP A 69 -5.62 -0.26 6.80
C ASP A 69 -6.13 1.16 7.09
N VAL A 70 -7.45 1.38 7.13
CA VAL A 70 -8.06 2.65 7.57
C VAL A 70 -7.62 3.01 8.99
N ILE A 71 -7.69 2.08 9.94
CA ILE A 71 -7.26 2.30 11.33
C ILE A 71 -5.77 2.64 11.37
N CYS A 72 -4.93 1.91 10.63
CA CYS A 72 -3.51 2.17 10.58
C CYS A 72 -3.16 3.52 9.95
N ILE A 73 -3.84 3.95 8.90
CA ILE A 73 -3.62 5.26 8.27
C ILE A 73 -3.99 6.39 9.25
N ILE A 74 -5.08 6.23 10.01
CA ILE A 74 -5.48 7.22 11.03
C ILE A 74 -4.39 7.38 12.09
N ILE A 75 -3.87 6.26 12.61
CA ILE A 75 -2.91 6.25 13.73
C ILE A 75 -1.49 6.59 13.26
N ASN A 76 -1.04 6.00 12.15
CA ASN A 76 0.37 5.95 11.75
C ASN A 76 0.68 6.65 10.43
N ASP A 77 -0.29 7.21 9.69
CA ASP A 77 -0.13 7.75 8.32
C ASP A 77 0.18 6.72 7.21
N TYR A 78 0.25 5.44 7.58
CA TYR A 78 0.59 4.32 6.69
C TYR A 78 -0.42 3.17 6.84
N PRO A 79 -0.70 2.43 5.76
CA PRO A 79 -1.52 1.22 5.83
C PRO A 79 -0.86 0.16 6.70
N PHE A 80 -1.63 -0.85 7.09
CA PHE A 80 -1.19 -1.92 7.98
C PHE A 80 0.09 -2.57 7.47
N TRP A 81 1.07 -2.63 8.38
CA TRP A 81 2.30 -3.42 8.30
C TRP A 81 3.36 -3.01 7.27
N PHE A 82 3.10 -2.00 6.44
CA PHE A 82 4.06 -1.51 5.46
C PHE A 82 4.34 -0.03 5.70
N ARG A 83 5.56 0.26 6.18
CA ARG A 83 6.07 1.61 6.43
C ARG A 83 7.26 1.93 5.52
#